data_AF-A0A920AKD1-F1
#
_entry.id   AF-A0A920AKD1-F1
#
_cell.length_a   1.000
_cell.length_b   1.000
_cell.length_c   1.000
_cell.angle_alpha   90.00
_cell.angle_beta   90.00
_cell.angle_gamma   90.00
#
_symmetry.space_group_name_H-M   'P 1'
#
loop_
_entity.id
_entity.type
_entity.pdbx_description
1 polymer ?
#
loop_
_entity_poly.entity_id
_entity_poly.type
_entity_poly.pdbx_seq_one_letter_code
_entity_poly.pdbx_strand_id
1 'polypeptide(L)' 'MLPVINSVCVGAGYKNGLGLNAKIKISIFDRKNYFFPDLPQGYQISNLNNLSLAME' A
#
# COMPACT_ATOMS: atom_id res chain seq x y z
N MET A 1 11.57 -6.51 14.54
CA MET A 1 11.49 -6.87 13.11
C MET A 1 11.12 -5.62 12.31
N LEU A 2 11.77 -5.38 11.16
CA LEU A 2 11.45 -4.28 10.26
C LEU A 2 10.67 -4.79 9.04
N PRO A 3 9.75 -4.00 8.46
CA PRO A 3 9.03 -4.39 7.26
C PRO A 3 9.95 -4.39 6.04
N VAL A 4 9.78 -5.38 5.17
CA VAL A 4 10.41 -5.46 3.84
C VAL A 4 9.29 -5.65 2.83
N ILE A 5 9.32 -4.87 1.75
CA ILE A 5 8.27 -4.90 0.74
C ILE A 5 8.30 -6.20 -0.08
N ASN A 6 7.12 -6.75 -0.38
CA ASN A 6 6.99 -7.90 -1.26
C ASN A 6 6.88 -7.45 -2.72
N SER A 7 7.90 -7.72 -3.53
CA SER A 7 7.97 -7.33 -4.94
C SER A 7 6.90 -7.96 -5.81
N VAL A 8 6.45 -9.19 -5.49
CA VAL A 8 5.38 -9.87 -6.23
C VAL A 8 4.05 -9.15 -6.03
N CYS A 9 3.75 -8.72 -4.81
CA CYS A 9 2.54 -7.94 -4.51
C CYS A 9 2.55 -6.58 -5.22
N VAL A 10 3.71 -5.91 -5.29
CA VAL A 10 3.86 -4.65 -6.04
C VAL A 10 3.59 -4.88 -7.53
N GLY A 11 4.17 -5.92 -8.12
CA GLY A 11 3.94 -6.26 -9.53
C GLY A 11 2.48 -6.62 -9.83
N ALA A 12 1.79 -7.32 -8.92
CA ALA A 12 0.38 -7.62 -9.06
C ALA A 12 -0.49 -6.36 -8.99
N GLY A 13 -0.21 -5.44 -8.05
CA GLY A 13 -0.89 -4.15 -7.96
C GLY A 13 -0.68 -3.28 -9.20
N TYR A 14 0.53 -3.25 -9.74
CA TYR A 14 0.85 -2.55 -10.99
C TYR A 14 0.06 -3.11 -12.19
N LYS A 15 0.04 -4.43 -12.37
CA LYS A 15 -0.74 -5.09 -13.44
C LYS A 15 -2.23 -4.82 -13.30
N ASN A 16 -2.77 -4.86 -12.08
CA ASN A 16 -4.17 -4.54 -11.82
C ASN A 16 -4.47 -3.07 -12.19
N GLY A 17 -3.60 -2.14 -11.78
CA GLY A 17 -3.71 -0.73 -12.17
C GLY A 17 -3.76 -0.54 -13.69
N LEU A 18 -2.86 -1.17 -14.44
CA LEU A 18 -2.90 -1.14 -15.91
C LEU A 18 -4.19 -1.74 -16.48
N GLY A 19 -4.67 -2.86 -15.92
CA GLY A 19 -5.91 -3.50 -16.35
C GLY A 19 -7.17 -2.65 -16.12
N LEU A 20 -7.12 -1.75 -15.14
CA LEU A 20 -8.17 -0.79 -14.83
C LEU A 20 -7.98 0.56 -15.54
N ASN A 21 -7.02 0.68 -16.47
CA ASN A 21 -6.60 1.93 -17.10
C ASN A 21 -6.21 3.03 -16.09
N ALA A 22 -5.76 2.65 -14.91
CA ALA A 22 -5.40 3.60 -13.87
C ALA A 22 -4.07 4.29 -14.16
N LYS A 23 -3.97 5.57 -13.78
CA LYS A 23 -2.70 6.29 -13.82
C LYS A 23 -1.73 5.78 -12.76
N ILE A 24 -0.63 5.17 -13.20
CA ILE A 24 0.44 4.71 -12.31
C ILE A 24 1.24 5.91 -11.80
N LYS A 25 1.45 5.98 -10.49
CA LYS A 25 2.23 7.02 -9.80
C LYS A 25 3.26 6.39 -8.87
N ILE A 26 4.29 7.15 -8.50
CA ILE A 26 5.26 6.73 -7.49
C ILE A 26 4.56 6.61 -6.15
N SER A 27 4.36 5.41 -5.62
CA SER A 27 3.61 5.21 -4.37
C SER A 27 4.53 5.10 -3.16
N ILE A 28 4.06 5.61 -2.02
CA ILE A 28 4.75 5.54 -0.71
C ILE A 28 3.77 4.91 0.29
N PHE A 29 4.30 4.06 1.15
CA PHE A 29 3.54 3.44 2.24
C PHE A 29 3.62 4.30 3.51
N ASP A 30 2.47 4.60 4.09
CA ASP A 30 2.30 5.32 5.36
C ASP A 30 1.88 4.37 6.49
N ARG A 31 1.98 4.83 7.74
CA ARG A 31 1.42 4.13 8.91
C ARG A 31 0.11 4.77 9.33
N LYS A 32 -0.98 4.00 9.28
CA LYS A 32 -2.26 4.37 9.87
C LYS A 32 -2.32 3.82 11.30
N ASN A 33 -2.21 4.71 12.29
CA ASN A 33 -2.16 4.31 13.70
C ASN A 33 -3.58 4.17 14.27
N TYR A 34 -3.90 3.01 14.84
CA TYR A 34 -5.12 2.75 15.61
C TYR A 34 -4.94 1.47 16.42
N PHE A 35 -5.61 1.38 17.57
CA PHE A 35 -5.54 0.21 18.42
C PHE A 35 -6.62 -0.81 18.04
N PHE A 36 -6.20 -2.05 17.83
CA PHE A 36 -7.11 -3.18 17.67
C PHE A 36 -6.44 -4.48 18.16
N PRO A 37 -7.19 -5.44 18.75
CA PRO A 37 -6.59 -6.62 19.40
C PRO A 37 -5.79 -7.52 18.45
N ASP A 38 -6.13 -7.52 17.16
CA ASP A 38 -5.47 -8.30 16.10
C ASP A 38 -4.30 -7.56 15.43
N LEU A 39 -4.03 -6.31 15.82
CA LEU A 39 -3.03 -5.44 15.23
C LEU A 39 -1.89 -5.20 16.23
N PRO A 40 -0.97 -6.18 16.40
CA PRO A 40 0.04 -6.13 17.46
C PRO A 40 1.01 -4.95 17.32
N GLN A 41 1.19 -4.40 16.11
CA GLN A 41 2.01 -3.22 15.89
C GLN A 41 1.34 -1.90 16.31
N GLY A 42 0.02 -1.87 16.52
CA GLY A 42 -0.75 -0.65 16.79
C GLY A 42 -0.89 0.29 15.58
N TYR A 43 -0.51 -0.19 14.39
CA TYR A 43 -0.67 0.53 13.14
C TYR A 43 -0.72 -0.42 11.95
N GLN A 44 -1.44 0.00 10.91
CA GLN A 44 -1.48 -0.67 9.62
C GLN A 44 -0.61 0.09 8.63
N ILE A 45 0.20 -0.63 7.85
CA ILE A 45 0.92 -0.05 6.70
C ILE A 45 -0.08 0.09 5.55
N SER A 46 -0.28 1.31 5.03
CA SER A 46 -1.30 1.63 4.02
C SER A 46 -0.91 2.87 3.20
N ASN A 47 -1.47 3.02 1.99
CA ASN A 47 -1.19 4.15 1.08
C ASN A 47 -2.24 5.25 1.23
N LEU A 48 -2.43 5.75 2.45
CA LEU A 48 -3.62 6.55 2.81
C LEU A 48 -3.53 8.02 2.37
N ASN A 49 -2.37 8.67 2.52
CA ASN A 49 -2.31 10.13 2.47
C ASN A 49 -1.86 10.65 1.11
N ASN A 50 -0.71 10.15 0.61
CA ASN A 50 -0.01 10.91 -0.41
C ASN A 50 -0.01 10.27 -1.80
N LEU A 51 0.10 8.94 -1.97
CA LEU A 51 0.09 8.29 -3.29
C LEU A 51 -0.46 6.85 -3.25
N SER A 52 -1.71 6.66 -3.66
CA SER A 52 -2.23 5.34 -4.03
C SER A 52 -1.51 4.81 -5.27
N LEU A 53 -1.27 3.48 -5.33
CA LEU A 53 -0.63 2.80 -6.47
C LEU A 53 -1.43 2.98 -7.77
N ALA A 54 -2.73 3.28 -7.67
CA ALA A 54 -3.65 3.49 -8.76
C ALA A 54 -4.72 4.52 -8.31
N MET A 55 -4.61 5.77 -8.79
CA MET A 55 -5.66 6.78 -8.63
C MET A 55 -5.51 7.84 -9.72
N GLU A 56 -6.01 7.52 -10.91
CA GLU A 56 -7.20 8.08 -11.59
C GLU A 56 -7.55 7.10 -12.71
#